data_AF-A0A5C6X795-F1
#
_entry.id   AF-A0A5C6X795-F1
#
_cell.length_a   1.000
_cell.length_b   1.000
_cell.length_c   1.000
_cell.angle_alpha   90.00
_cell.angle_beta   90.00
_cell.angle_gamma   90.00
#
_symmetry.space_group_name_H-M   'P 1'
#
loop_
_entity.id
_entity.type
_entity.pdbx_description
1 polymer ?
#
loop_
_entity_poly.entity_id
_entity_poly.type
_entity_poly.pdbx_seq_one_letter_code
_entity_poly.pdbx_strand_id
1 'polypeptide(L)'
;MSDISIKRPHGMNPEEAKAKVHGIVADIEGEFPALVNNISWNDDKSHAKIKGKGFTGQFQVTESDVMIDIDLSLITRPFKGKVEGRILSRMTEYFG
;
A
#
# COMPACT_ATOMS: atom_id res chain seq x y z
N MET A 1 -4.67 15.79 0.35
CA MET A 1 -4.76 14.81 1.45
C MET A 1 -5.31 13.55 0.85
N SER A 2 -4.68 12.43 1.14
CA SER A 2 -5.14 11.10 0.80
C SER A 2 -6.41 10.75 1.58
N ASP A 3 -7.32 9.97 0.98
CA ASP A 3 -8.55 9.52 1.65
C ASP A 3 -8.22 8.54 2.79
N ILE A 4 -7.17 7.74 2.63
CA ILE A 4 -6.59 6.83 3.62
C ILE A 4 -5.09 7.11 3.68
N SER A 5 -4.55 7.33 4.88
CA SER A 5 -3.12 7.49 5.10
C SER A 5 -2.72 6.68 6.31
N ILE A 6 -1.77 5.76 6.12
CA ILE A 6 -1.33 4.81 7.13
C ILE A 6 0.18 4.90 7.22
N LYS A 7 0.68 5.02 8.45
CA LYS A 7 2.11 5.04 8.77
C LYS A 7 2.43 3.98 9.81
N ARG A 8 3.45 3.16 9.56
CA ARG A 8 3.91 2.11 10.49
C ARG A 8 5.41 2.18 10.68
N PRO A 9 5.88 2.43 11.91
CA PRO A 9 7.30 2.34 12.24
C PRO A 9 7.79 0.89 12.15
N HIS A 10 9.05 0.71 11.78
CA HIS A 10 9.74 -0.57 11.79
C HIS A 10 11.18 -0.41 12.29
N GLY A 11 11.70 -1.45 12.95
CA GLY A 11 13.10 -1.51 13.42
C GLY A 11 14.02 -2.37 12.53
N MET A 12 13.52 -2.81 11.39
CA MET A 12 14.21 -3.70 10.45
C MET A 12 15.02 -2.92 9.43
N ASN A 13 15.98 -3.61 8.81
CA ASN A 13 16.82 -3.01 7.78
C ASN A 13 15.99 -2.66 6.52
N PRO A 14 16.46 -1.71 5.68
CA PRO A 14 15.71 -1.25 4.53
C PRO A 14 15.39 -2.33 3.49
N GLU A 15 16.25 -3.34 3.31
CA GLU A 15 16.01 -4.41 2.33
C GLU A 15 14.87 -5.33 2.77
N GLU A 16 14.83 -5.68 4.05
CA GLU A 16 13.75 -6.48 4.63
C GLU A 16 12.42 -5.72 4.57
N ALA A 17 12.42 -4.43 4.93
CA ALA A 17 11.24 -3.60 4.84
C ALA A 17 10.72 -3.47 3.40
N LYS A 18 11.62 -3.30 2.42
CA LYS A 18 11.27 -3.33 0.99
C LYS A 18 10.65 -4.67 0.61
N ALA A 19 11.29 -5.80 0.92
CA ALA A 19 10.76 -7.13 0.59
C ALA A 19 9.34 -7.36 1.13
N LYS A 20 9.09 -6.90 2.36
CA LYS A 20 7.76 -6.99 2.98
C LYS A 20 6.72 -6.10 2.29
N VAL A 21 7.06 -4.87 1.94
CA VAL A 21 6.15 -4.00 1.17
C VAL A 21 5.88 -4.56 -0.22
N HIS A 22 6.85 -5.19 -0.88
CA HIS A 22 6.60 -5.92 -2.13
C HIS A 22 5.57 -7.04 -1.95
N GLY A 23 5.66 -7.77 -0.84
CA GLY A 23 4.64 -8.76 -0.46
C GLY A 23 3.26 -8.15 -0.28
N ILE A 24 3.14 -7.04 0.45
CA ILE A 24 1.86 -6.32 0.61
C ILE A 24 1.28 -5.92 -0.75
N VAL A 25 2.10 -5.36 -1.66
CA VAL A 25 1.66 -4.92 -2.98
C VAL A 25 1.19 -6.12 -3.83
N ALA A 26 1.93 -7.23 -3.81
CA ALA A 26 1.58 -8.45 -4.53
C ALA A 26 0.28 -9.07 -4.00
N ASP A 27 0.09 -9.07 -2.68
CA ASP A 27 -1.14 -9.57 -2.04
C ASP A 27 -2.36 -8.73 -2.43
N ILE A 28 -2.21 -7.40 -2.49
CA ILE A 28 -3.27 -6.49 -2.92
C ILE A 28 -3.61 -6.72 -4.40
N GLU A 29 -2.60 -6.90 -5.26
CA GLU A 29 -2.80 -7.22 -6.66
C GLU A 29 -3.53 -8.56 -6.85
N GLY A 30 -3.12 -9.60 -6.10
CA GLY A 30 -3.73 -10.92 -6.15
C GLY A 30 -5.14 -10.97 -5.58
N GLU A 31 -5.45 -10.15 -4.58
CA GLU A 31 -6.78 -10.07 -3.96
C GLU A 31 -7.76 -9.22 -4.78
N PHE A 32 -7.28 -8.19 -5.46
CA PHE A 32 -8.09 -7.28 -6.26
C PHE A 32 -7.65 -7.16 -7.73
N PRO A 33 -7.46 -8.28 -8.45
CA PRO A 33 -6.84 -8.27 -9.79
C PRO A 33 -7.70 -7.53 -10.82
N ALA A 34 -9.02 -7.52 -10.64
CA ALA A 34 -9.94 -6.80 -11.52
C ALA A 34 -9.94 -5.27 -11.30
N LEU A 35 -9.40 -4.81 -10.16
CA LEU A 35 -9.33 -3.42 -9.76
C LEU A 35 -7.95 -2.82 -10.02
N VAL A 36 -6.86 -3.57 -9.91
CA VAL A 36 -5.51 -3.04 -10.21
C VAL A 36 -5.32 -2.95 -11.72
N ASN A 37 -4.93 -1.76 -12.20
CA ASN A 37 -4.64 -1.52 -13.62
C ASN A 37 -3.14 -1.45 -13.90
N ASN A 38 -2.38 -0.85 -12.98
CA ASN A 38 -0.94 -0.65 -13.13
C ASN A 38 -0.25 -0.54 -11.78
N ILE A 39 0.95 -1.10 -11.69
CA ILE A 39 1.86 -0.96 -10.55
C ILE A 39 3.19 -0.46 -11.12
N SER A 40 3.71 0.62 -10.55
CA SER A 40 4.98 1.20 -10.98
C SER A 40 5.88 1.42 -9.78
N TRP A 41 7.05 0.80 -9.81
CA TRP A 41 8.09 0.98 -8.81
C TRP A 41 9.12 2.01 -9.27
N ASN A 42 9.76 2.68 -8.33
CA ASN A 42 10.97 3.43 -8.60
C ASN A 42 12.21 2.51 -8.67
N ASP A 43 13.35 3.06 -9.10
CA ASP A 43 14.57 2.29 -9.38
C ASP A 43 15.08 1.51 -8.17
N ASP A 44 15.03 2.11 -6.97
CA ASP A 44 15.50 1.49 -5.74
C ASP A 44 14.43 0.63 -5.03
N LYS A 45 13.24 0.49 -5.65
CA LYS A 45 12.12 -0.31 -5.17
C LYS A 45 11.61 0.07 -3.78
N SER A 46 11.88 1.29 -3.31
CA SER A 46 11.36 1.83 -2.05
C SER A 46 9.97 2.46 -2.19
N HIS A 47 9.56 2.81 -3.41
CA HIS A 47 8.29 3.50 -3.67
C HIS A 47 7.52 2.80 -4.79
N ALA A 48 6.31 2.33 -4.50
CA ALA A 48 5.34 1.86 -5.48
C ALA A 48 4.18 2.85 -5.64
N LYS A 49 3.80 3.10 -6.90
CA LYS A 49 2.56 3.77 -7.26
C LYS A 49 1.62 2.75 -7.88
N ILE A 50 0.46 2.57 -7.27
CA ILE A 50 -0.59 1.66 -7.74
C ILE A 50 -1.72 2.51 -8.31
N LYS A 51 -2.19 2.16 -9.51
CA LYS A 51 -3.40 2.74 -10.08
C LYS A 51 -4.41 1.64 -10.30
N GLY A 52 -5.62 1.85 -9.81
CA GLY A 52 -6.72 0.93 -10.00
C GLY A 52 -8.03 1.61 -10.39
N LYS A 53 -9.04 0.81 -10.66
CA LYS A 53 -10.40 1.25 -10.96
C LYS A 53 -11.00 1.89 -9.71
N GLY A 54 -10.98 3.22 -9.69
CA GLY A 54 -11.54 4.01 -8.61
C GLY A 54 -10.61 4.19 -7.41
N PHE A 55 -9.31 3.93 -7.54
CA PHE A 55 -8.34 4.35 -6.53
C PHE A 55 -6.94 4.57 -7.11
N THR A 56 -6.14 5.36 -6.40
CA THR A 56 -4.68 5.42 -6.57
C THR A 56 -4.01 5.23 -5.23
N GLY A 57 -2.93 4.45 -5.20
CA GLY A 57 -2.16 4.15 -4.00
C GLY A 57 -0.69 4.51 -4.16
N GLN A 58 -0.07 4.93 -3.07
CA GLN A 58 1.37 5.16 -2.95
C GLN A 58 1.88 4.40 -1.74
N PHE A 59 2.89 3.56 -1.93
CA PHE A 59 3.54 2.77 -0.89
C PHE A 59 4.98 3.21 -0.84
N GLN A 60 5.45 3.63 0.32
CA GLN A 60 6.80 4.14 0.51
C GLN A 60 7.46 3.45 1.71
N VAL A 61 8.69 3.01 1.50
CA VAL A 61 9.58 2.50 2.55
C VAL A 61 10.65 3.53 2.80
N THR A 62 10.83 3.88 4.06
CA THR A 62 11.92 4.71 4.55
C THR A 62 12.82 3.87 5.46
N GLU A 63 13.82 4.48 6.09
CA GLU A 63 14.71 3.75 7.01
C GLU A 63 14.02 3.26 8.28
N SER A 64 12.93 3.92 8.70
CA SER A 64 12.27 3.65 9.98
C SER A 64 10.76 3.51 9.88
N ASP A 65 10.18 3.79 8.72
CA ASP A 65 8.73 3.82 8.53
C ASP A 65 8.33 3.25 7.16
N VAL A 66 7.19 2.58 7.14
CA VAL A 66 6.40 2.32 5.94
C VAL A 66 5.20 3.26 5.93
N MET A 67 4.95 3.89 4.79
CA MET A 67 3.83 4.79 4.55
C MET A 67 2.99 4.28 3.39
N ILE A 68 1.67 4.29 3.57
CA ILE A 68 0.69 3.89 2.55
C ILE A 68 -0.36 4.98 2.47
N ASP A 69 -0.47 5.60 1.31
CA ASP A 69 -1.48 6.60 0.98
C ASP A 69 -2.40 6.07 -0.11
N ILE A 70 -3.71 6.18 0.08
CA ILE A 70 -4.69 5.82 -0.93
C ILE A 70 -5.71 6.94 -1.11
N ASP A 71 -5.88 7.34 -2.37
CA ASP A 71 -6.93 8.21 -2.84
C ASP A 71 -8.03 7.37 -3.48
N LEU A 72 -9.27 7.61 -3.09
CA LEU A 72 -10.46 6.95 -3.59
C LEU A 72 -11.23 7.89 -4.51
N SER A 73 -11.74 7.35 -5.62
CA SER A 73 -12.69 8.09 -6.44
C SER A 73 -14.00 8.32 -5.69
N LEU A 74 -14.80 9.30 -6.12
CA LEU A 74 -16.09 9.60 -5.49
C LEU A 74 -17.02 8.38 -5.38
N ILE A 75 -16.91 7.45 -6.33
CA ILE A 75 -17.72 6.22 -6.39
C ILE A 75 -17.26 5.19 -5.34
N THR A 76 -15.96 5.12 -5.02
CA THR A 76 -15.39 4.11 -4.13
C THR A 76 -15.24 4.57 -2.68
N ARG A 77 -15.38 5.87 -2.41
CA ARG A 77 -15.35 6.46 -1.04
C ARG A 77 -16.22 5.74 0.01
N PRO A 78 -17.44 5.26 -0.29
CA PRO A 78 -18.24 4.52 0.71
C PRO A 78 -17.56 3.23 1.20
N PHE A 79 -16.65 2.65 0.42
CA PHE A 79 -15.87 1.46 0.78
C PHE A 79 -14.58 1.77 1.55
N LYS A 80 -14.31 3.05 1.87
CA LYS A 80 -13.08 3.49 2.55
C LYS A 80 -12.71 2.61 3.75
N GLY A 81 -13.64 2.39 4.68
CA GLY A 81 -13.35 1.63 5.90
C GLY A 81 -12.97 0.17 5.63
N LYS A 82 -13.53 -0.44 4.59
CA LYS A 82 -13.18 -1.82 4.19
C LYS A 82 -11.77 -1.87 3.59
N VAL A 83 -11.42 -0.90 2.75
CA VAL A 83 -10.09 -0.78 2.14
C VAL A 83 -9.03 -0.52 3.21
N GLU A 84 -9.28 0.46 4.09
CA GLU A 84 -8.40 0.81 5.21
C GLU A 84 -8.18 -0.38 6.14
N GLY A 85 -9.25 -1.07 6.56
CA GLY A 85 -9.14 -2.26 7.41
C GLY A 85 -8.33 -3.38 6.75
N ARG A 86 -8.46 -3.56 5.42
CA ARG A 86 -7.67 -4.57 4.71
C ARG A 86 -6.19 -4.23 4.65
N ILE A 87 -5.85 -2.97 4.43
CA ILE A 87 -4.45 -2.51 4.43
C ILE A 87 -3.85 -2.62 5.81
N LEU A 88 -4.59 -2.24 6.87
CA LEU A 88 -4.16 -2.41 8.25
C LEU A 88 -3.91 -3.90 8.59
N SER A 89 -4.75 -4.81 8.09
CA SER A 89 -4.54 -6.26 8.22
C SER A 89 -3.21 -6.67 7.59
N ARG A 90 -2.97 -6.32 6.32
CA ARG A 90 -1.71 -6.65 5.63
C ARG A 90 -0.50 -6.03 6.33
N MET A 91 -0.62 -4.79 6.76
CA MET A 91 0.48 -4.13 7.45
C MET A 91 0.79 -4.79 8.81
N THR A 92 -0.22 -5.31 9.50
CA THR A 92 -0.04 -6.11 10.72
C THR A 92 0.52 -7.50 10.40
N GLU A 93 0.13 -8.13 9.30
CA GLU A 93 0.67 -9.44 8.88
C GLU A 93 2.18 -9.37 8.59
N TYR A 94 2.65 -8.27 7.98
CA TYR A 94 4.06 -8.11 7.59
C TYR A 94 4.93 -7.39 8.63
N PHE A 95 4.35 -6.44 9.40
CA PHE A 95 5.05 -5.56 10.35
C PHE A 95 4.45 -5.59 11.77
N GLY A 96 3.66 -6.61 12.08
CA GLY A 96 3.13 -6.91 13.42
C GLY A 96 4.12 -7.68 14.29
#